data_AF-A0A9D2H8R1-F1
#
_entry.id   AF-A0A9D2H8R1-F1
#
_cell.length_a   1.000
_cell.length_b   1.000
_cell.length_c   1.000
_cell.angle_alpha   90.00
_cell.angle_beta   90.00
_cell.angle_gamma   90.00
#
_symmetry.space_group_name_H-M   'P 1'
#
loop_
_entity.id
_entity.type
_entity.pdbx_description
1 polymer ?
#
loop_
_entity_poly.entity_id
_entity_poly.type
_entity_poly.pdbx_seq_one_letter_code
_entity_poly.pdbx_strand_id
1 'polypeptide(L)'
;YNGADKPLYISSKAEIVQRASLILRNVEYVINAHFEMTEHANESDNPGKFKDIIMRRLRKGECFHMPYFGCREFPANFRLCEEEEIKTAYDDVEEKDLGFMLFDMDYSDPNNIQPMFFRAVMKHGVLDLRDCEVIR
;
A
#
# COMPACT_ATOMS: atom_id res chain seq x y z
N TYR A 1 -9.49 5.14 -26.98
CA TYR A 1 -10.89 4.69 -27.02
C TYR A 1 -11.56 5.47 -28.15
N ASN A 2 -11.75 4.83 -29.31
CA ASN A 2 -12.23 5.47 -30.54
C ASN A 2 -13.61 6.07 -30.31
N GLY A 3 -13.73 7.41 -30.43
CA GLY A 3 -14.90 8.24 -30.11
C GLY A 3 -16.20 7.82 -30.79
N ALA A 4 -16.77 6.72 -30.33
CA ALA A 4 -18.13 6.31 -30.63
C ALA A 4 -19.07 7.15 -29.75
N ASP A 5 -20.13 7.70 -30.36
CA ASP A 5 -21.27 8.38 -29.73
C ASP A 5 -22.08 7.43 -28.84
N LYS A 6 -21.42 6.81 -27.86
CA LYS A 6 -22.10 6.05 -26.82
C LYS A 6 -22.63 7.04 -25.78
N PRO A 7 -23.90 6.89 -25.36
CA PRO A 7 -24.43 7.68 -24.26
C PRO A 7 -23.52 7.59 -23.03
N LEU A 8 -23.19 8.72 -22.41
CA LEU A 8 -22.43 8.82 -21.16
C LEU A 8 -23.29 8.37 -19.94
N TYR A 9 -24.01 7.26 -20.06
CA TYR A 9 -24.69 6.66 -18.91
C TYR A 9 -24.37 5.18 -18.84
N ILE A 10 -23.91 4.76 -17.67
CA ILE A 10 -23.76 3.35 -17.31
C ILE A 10 -25.07 2.95 -16.65
N SER A 11 -25.87 2.12 -17.31
CA SER A 11 -27.03 1.49 -16.66
C SER A 11 -26.54 0.38 -15.76
N SER A 12 -26.46 0.62 -14.46
CA SER A 12 -26.06 -0.42 -13.49
C SER A 12 -26.91 -1.69 -13.63
N LYS A 13 -28.20 -1.59 -13.97
CA LYS A 13 -29.06 -2.77 -14.21
C LYS A 13 -28.70 -3.57 -15.48
N ALA A 14 -28.20 -2.90 -16.52
CA ALA A 14 -27.85 -3.56 -17.79
C ALA A 14 -26.37 -4.00 -17.85
N GLU A 15 -25.50 -3.39 -17.05
CA GLU A 15 -24.05 -3.66 -17.01
C GLU A 15 -23.56 -4.27 -15.68
N ILE A 16 -24.46 -4.65 -14.76
CA ILE A 16 -24.09 -5.48 -13.60
C ILE A 16 -23.50 -6.78 -14.13
N VAL A 17 -22.18 -6.87 -14.06
CA VAL A 17 -21.44 -8.12 -14.11
C VAL A 17 -21.25 -8.51 -12.66
N GLN A 18 -21.81 -9.64 -12.22
CA GLN A 18 -21.45 -10.23 -10.93
C GLN A 18 -19.99 -10.69 -11.01
N ARG A 19 -19.06 -9.78 -10.68
CA ARG A 19 -17.65 -10.12 -10.52
C ARG A 19 -17.47 -10.66 -9.11
N ALA A 20 -17.40 -11.99 -9.00
CA ALA A 20 -16.99 -12.61 -7.76
C ALA A 20 -15.50 -12.31 -7.52
N SER A 21 -15.19 -11.79 -6.34
CA SER A 21 -13.81 -11.47 -5.93
C SER A 21 -13.42 -12.37 -4.76
N LEU A 22 -12.21 -12.93 -4.81
CA LEU A 22 -11.57 -13.53 -3.64
C LEU A 22 -10.83 -12.43 -2.90
N ILE A 23 -11.27 -12.13 -1.67
CA ILE A 23 -10.74 -11.03 -0.87
C ILE A 23 -10.25 -11.53 0.48
N LEU A 24 -9.25 -10.85 1.04
CA LEU A 24 -8.82 -11.07 2.40
C LEU A 24 -9.87 -10.54 3.38
N ARG A 25 -9.95 -11.14 4.57
CA ARG A 25 -10.93 -10.81 5.60
C ARG A 25 -10.24 -10.65 6.96
N ASN A 26 -10.68 -9.65 7.73
CA ASN A 26 -10.21 -9.37 9.09
C ASN A 26 -8.67 -9.28 9.15
N VAL A 27 -8.08 -8.49 8.24
CA VAL A 27 -6.64 -8.27 8.20
C VAL A 27 -6.22 -7.12 9.09
N GLU A 28 -5.03 -7.25 9.68
CA GLU A 28 -4.36 -6.24 10.48
C GLU A 28 -2.87 -6.32 10.18
N TYR A 29 -2.24 -5.17 9.97
CA TYR A 29 -0.82 -5.07 9.62
C TYR A 29 -0.16 -3.96 10.44
N VAL A 30 1.09 -4.18 10.83
CA VAL A 30 1.98 -3.13 11.33
C VAL A 30 2.96 -2.78 10.22
N ILE A 31 2.98 -1.51 9.82
CA ILE A 31 3.86 -1.01 8.77
C ILE A 31 4.97 -0.20 9.41
N ASN A 32 6.20 -0.66 9.25
CA ASN A 32 7.39 0.13 9.58
C ASN A 32 7.91 0.78 8.30
N ALA A 33 7.97 2.11 8.30
CA ALA A 33 8.40 2.89 7.16
C ALA A 33 9.20 4.11 7.60
N HIS A 34 10.09 4.56 6.72
CA HIS A 34 10.74 5.86 6.80
C HIS A 34 10.53 6.59 5.47
N PHE A 35 10.88 7.86 5.43
CA PHE A 35 10.90 8.63 4.20
C PHE A 35 12.26 9.29 4.03
N GLU A 36 12.62 9.53 2.79
CA GLU A 36 13.80 10.31 2.40
C GLU A 36 13.34 11.60 1.72
N MET A 37 14.17 12.64 1.80
CA MET A 37 13.89 13.88 1.08
C MET A 37 14.23 13.68 -0.39
N THR A 38 13.34 14.11 -1.27
CA THR A 38 13.56 14.06 -2.71
C THR A 38 14.25 15.34 -3.19
N GLU A 39 14.77 15.31 -4.42
CA GLU A 39 15.31 16.50 -5.10
C GLU A 39 14.26 17.59 -5.38
N HIS A 40 12.98 17.28 -5.21
CA HIS A 40 11.86 18.22 -5.35
C HIS A 40 11.51 18.96 -4.05
N ALA A 41 12.30 18.80 -3.00
CA ALA A 41 12.10 19.51 -1.74
C ALA A 41 12.36 21.02 -1.91
N ASN A 42 11.45 21.85 -1.39
CA ASN A 42 11.64 23.30 -1.38
C ASN A 42 12.54 23.73 -0.21
N GLU A 43 13.05 24.97 -0.21
CA GLU A 43 13.92 25.49 0.87
C GLU A 43 13.32 25.40 2.29
N SER A 44 11.99 25.42 2.39
CA SER A 44 11.27 25.30 3.67
C SER A 44 11.02 23.86 4.13
N ASP A 45 11.36 22.87 3.29
CA ASP A 45 11.08 21.47 3.54
C ASP A 45 12.28 20.81 4.22
N ASN A 46 12.01 20.09 5.30
CA ASN A 46 13.03 19.38 6.05
C ASN A 46 12.43 18.13 6.69
N PRO A 47 13.26 17.13 7.02
CA PRO A 47 12.80 15.89 7.62
C PRO A 47 12.04 16.08 8.94
N GLY A 48 12.48 17.00 9.80
CA GLY A 48 11.84 17.25 11.11
C GLY A 48 10.39 17.70 10.94
N LYS A 49 10.17 18.71 10.11
CA LYS A 49 8.84 19.25 9.77
C LYS A 49 7.90 18.14 9.27
N PHE A 50 8.33 17.32 8.31
CA PHE A 50 7.48 16.28 7.76
C PHE A 50 7.21 15.14 8.74
N LYS A 51 8.22 14.72 9.52
CA LYS A 51 8.05 13.75 10.61
C LYS A 51 7.01 14.25 11.61
N ASP A 52 7.11 15.50 12.06
CA ASP A 52 6.17 16.07 13.02
C ASP A 52 4.75 16.16 12.47
N ILE A 53 4.59 16.54 11.19
CA ILE A 53 3.30 16.57 10.52
C ILE A 53 2.68 15.16 10.47
N ILE A 54 3.43 14.14 10.05
CA ILE A 54 2.96 12.76 9.95
C ILE A 54 2.58 12.22 11.34
N MET A 55 3.46 12.39 12.34
CA MET A 55 3.21 11.91 13.70
C MET A 55 1.99 12.57 14.33
N ARG A 56 1.82 13.89 14.16
CA ARG A 56 0.64 14.61 14.62
C ARG A 56 -0.64 14.08 13.97
N ARG A 57 -0.61 13.81 12.66
CA ARG A 57 -1.74 13.28 11.91
C ARG A 57 -2.11 11.86 12.34
N LEU A 58 -1.10 10.98 12.49
CA LEU A 58 -1.30 9.60 12.97
C LEU A 58 -1.92 9.57 14.37
N ARG A 59 -1.45 10.42 15.30
CA ARG A 59 -2.01 10.50 16.66
C ARG A 59 -3.46 10.99 16.70
N LYS A 60 -3.86 11.83 15.73
CA LYS A 60 -5.22 12.36 15.62
C LYS A 60 -6.14 11.52 14.71
N GLY A 61 -5.60 10.53 14.00
CA GLY A 61 -6.33 9.84 12.93
C GLY A 61 -6.66 10.74 11.73
N GLU A 62 -5.91 11.83 11.52
CA GLU A 62 -6.12 12.74 10.40
C GLU A 62 -5.42 12.22 9.14
N CYS A 63 -6.10 12.24 7.99
CA CYS A 63 -5.54 11.87 6.70
C CYS A 63 -6.05 12.81 5.60
N PHE A 64 -5.29 12.95 4.51
CA PHE A 64 -5.74 13.75 3.35
C PHE A 64 -6.83 12.99 2.58
N HIS A 65 -6.63 11.69 2.40
CA HIS A 65 -7.62 10.75 1.88
C HIS A 65 -7.73 9.57 2.85
N MET A 66 -8.94 9.03 2.99
CA MET A 66 -9.17 7.80 3.74
C MET A 66 -8.31 6.68 3.12
N PRO A 67 -7.36 6.07 3.86
CA PRO A 67 -6.60 4.95 3.35
C PRO A 67 -7.53 3.75 3.11
N TYR A 68 -7.12 2.83 2.25
CA TYR A 68 -7.90 1.65 1.91
C TYR A 68 -6.98 0.47 1.56
N PHE A 69 -7.48 -0.75 1.74
CA PHE A 69 -6.78 -1.97 1.37
C PHE A 69 -7.03 -2.33 -0.09
N GLY A 70 -6.11 -1.93 -0.97
CA GLY A 70 -6.11 -2.26 -2.40
C GLY A 70 -7.13 -1.48 -3.23
N CYS A 71 -8.42 -1.54 -2.88
CA CYS A 71 -9.50 -0.86 -3.60
C CYS A 71 -10.31 0.06 -2.67
N ARG A 72 -10.92 1.12 -3.23
CA ARG A 72 -11.62 2.18 -2.47
C ARG A 72 -12.82 1.68 -1.66
N GLU A 73 -13.33 0.51 -2.02
CA GLU A 73 -14.43 -0.20 -1.37
C GLU A 73 -14.06 -0.73 0.02
N PHE A 74 -12.76 -0.79 0.36
CA PHE A 74 -12.24 -1.35 1.61
C PHE A 74 -11.47 -0.29 2.43
N PRO A 75 -12.16 0.67 3.07
CA PRO A 75 -11.50 1.68 3.89
C PRO A 75 -10.70 1.01 5.03
N ALA A 76 -9.51 1.55 5.30
CA ALA A 76 -8.59 1.04 6.30
C ALA A 76 -8.64 1.93 7.55
N ASN A 77 -8.87 1.31 8.70
CA ASN A 77 -8.64 1.96 9.98
C ASN A 77 -7.14 1.95 10.28
N PHE A 78 -6.62 3.06 10.79
CA PHE A 78 -5.20 3.18 11.11
C PHE A 78 -4.99 3.86 12.46
N ARG A 79 -3.90 3.50 13.12
CA ARG A 79 -3.41 4.13 14.35
C ARG A 79 -1.89 4.09 14.36
N LEU A 80 -1.27 5.00 15.12
CA LEU A 80 0.15 4.86 15.43
C LEU A 80 0.35 3.60 16.29
N CYS A 81 1.25 2.72 15.86
CA CYS A 81 1.67 1.58 16.67
C CYS A 81 2.76 2.03 17.64
N GLU A 82 2.47 1.97 18.94
CA GLU A 82 3.41 2.33 20.02
C GLU A 82 3.95 1.08 20.75
N GLU A 83 3.62 -0.11 20.24
CA GLU A 83 4.07 -1.39 20.79
C GLU A 83 5.55 -1.60 20.42
N GLU A 84 6.38 -1.93 21.42
CA GLU A 84 7.81 -2.20 21.24
C GLU A 84 8.06 -3.58 20.61
N GLU A 85 7.19 -4.54 20.92
CA GLU A 85 7.23 -5.91 20.40
C GLU A 85 5.91 -6.21 19.70
N ILE A 86 6.00 -6.63 18.43
CA ILE A 86 4.83 -6.93 17.61
C ILE A 86 4.61 -8.44 17.62
N LYS A 87 3.50 -8.88 18.22
CA LYS A 87 3.07 -10.28 18.15
C LYS A 87 2.27 -10.52 16.89
N THR A 88 2.62 -11.55 16.14
CA THR A 88 1.96 -11.90 14.89
C THR A 88 1.25 -13.25 15.03
N ALA A 89 0.26 -13.49 14.17
CA ALA A 89 -0.36 -14.81 14.06
C ALA A 89 0.60 -15.90 13.52
N TYR A 90 1.82 -15.53 13.15
CA TYR A 90 2.83 -16.37 12.53
C TYR A 90 4.13 -16.41 13.34
N ASP A 91 4.11 -16.03 14.63
CA ASP A 91 5.32 -16.01 15.47
C ASP A 91 5.99 -17.40 15.54
N ASP A 92 5.20 -18.48 15.54
CA ASP A 92 5.71 -19.86 15.54
C ASP A 92 6.07 -20.39 14.14
N VAL A 93 5.94 -19.56 13.10
CA VAL A 93 6.29 -19.93 11.71
C VAL A 93 7.63 -19.32 11.35
N GLU A 94 8.68 -20.13 11.42
CA GLU A 94 10.06 -19.74 11.09
C GLU A 94 10.17 -19.08 9.72
N GLU A 95 9.61 -19.73 8.69
CA GLU A 95 9.65 -19.22 7.32
C GLU A 95 8.43 -19.70 6.53
N LYS A 96 7.88 -18.79 5.71
CA LYS A 96 6.80 -19.07 4.77
C LYS A 96 7.05 -18.32 3.47
N ASP A 97 7.34 -19.07 2.41
CA ASP A 97 7.43 -18.54 1.04
C ASP A 97 6.02 -18.25 0.50
N LEU A 98 5.74 -16.99 0.20
CA LEU A 98 4.48 -16.52 -0.39
C LEU A 98 4.57 -16.43 -1.92
N GLY A 99 5.73 -16.75 -2.50
CA GLY A 99 6.01 -16.65 -3.92
C GLY A 99 6.29 -15.23 -4.37
N PHE A 100 6.07 -14.95 -5.66
CA PHE A 100 6.23 -13.61 -6.22
C PHE A 100 5.03 -12.73 -5.87
N MET A 101 5.32 -11.55 -5.33
CA MET A 101 4.34 -10.52 -5.01
C MET A 101 4.73 -9.20 -5.68
N LEU A 102 3.74 -8.36 -5.97
CA LEU A 102 3.96 -7.00 -6.44
C LEU A 102 4.75 -6.23 -5.36
N PHE A 103 5.87 -5.65 -5.74
CA PHE A 103 6.70 -4.79 -4.89
C PHE A 103 6.19 -3.35 -4.97
N ASP A 104 6.30 -2.73 -6.15
CA ASP A 104 5.82 -1.38 -6.45
C ASP A 104 5.71 -1.22 -7.98
N MET A 105 5.34 -0.04 -8.45
CA MET A 105 5.34 0.34 -9.85
C MET A 105 6.56 1.23 -10.14
N ASP A 106 7.28 0.97 -11.23
CA ASP A 106 8.39 1.82 -11.68
C ASP A 106 7.82 3.07 -12.38
N TYR A 107 8.02 4.24 -11.76
CA TYR A 107 7.59 5.54 -12.29
C TYR A 107 8.71 6.34 -12.96
N SER A 108 9.88 5.73 -13.20
CA SER A 108 11.02 6.42 -13.83
C SER A 108 10.73 6.91 -15.26
N ASP A 109 9.90 6.19 -16.02
CA ASP A 109 9.31 6.66 -17.28
C ASP A 109 7.79 6.84 -17.12
N PRO A 110 7.29 8.10 -17.05
CA PRO A 110 5.86 8.38 -16.93
C PRO A 110 5.00 7.85 -18.09
N ASN A 111 5.60 7.56 -19.26
CA ASN A 111 4.89 6.98 -20.40
C ASN A 111 4.87 5.45 -20.38
N ASN A 112 5.67 4.83 -19.51
CA ASN A 112 5.87 3.38 -19.45
C ASN A 112 5.99 2.89 -18.00
N ILE A 113 4.88 2.96 -17.27
CA ILE A 113 4.81 2.48 -15.88
C ILE A 113 4.76 0.95 -15.90
N GLN A 114 5.76 0.30 -15.28
CA GLN A 114 5.89 -1.16 -15.25
C GLN A 114 5.78 -1.70 -13.82
N PRO A 115 5.13 -2.84 -13.59
CA PRO A 115 5.09 -3.48 -12.28
C PRO A 115 6.45 -4.09 -11.94
N MET A 116 6.88 -3.92 -10.70
CA MET A 116 8.05 -4.58 -10.14
C MET A 116 7.61 -5.67 -9.17
N PHE A 117 8.29 -6.81 -9.17
CA PHE A 117 7.97 -7.96 -8.32
C PHE A 117 9.14 -8.32 -7.41
N PHE A 118 8.86 -8.94 -6.28
CA PHE A 118 9.86 -9.52 -5.39
C PHE A 118 9.39 -10.89 -4.91
N ARG A 119 10.33 -11.75 -4.47
CA ARG A 119 9.97 -13.01 -3.82
C ARG A 119 9.70 -12.77 -2.34
N ALA A 120 8.44 -12.82 -1.96
CA ALA A 120 8.00 -12.55 -0.60
C ALA A 120 8.21 -13.77 0.29
N VAL A 121 9.20 -13.68 1.18
CA VAL A 121 9.46 -14.70 2.20
C VAL A 121 9.17 -14.09 3.56
N MET A 122 8.13 -14.59 4.22
CA MET A 122 7.71 -14.13 5.54
C MET A 122 8.40 -14.97 6.62
N LYS A 123 9.00 -14.32 7.61
CA LYS A 123 9.67 -15.00 8.75
C LYS A 123 9.08 -14.49 10.05
N HIS A 124 8.55 -15.37 10.88
CA HIS A 124 7.87 -15.00 12.13
C HIS A 124 6.82 -13.88 11.93
N GLY A 125 6.06 -13.97 10.83
CA GLY A 125 5.06 -12.94 10.46
C GLY A 125 5.60 -11.63 9.89
N VAL A 126 6.92 -11.47 9.76
CA VAL A 126 7.57 -10.27 9.23
C VAL A 126 7.94 -10.46 7.77
N LEU A 127 7.57 -9.48 6.93
CA LEU A 127 8.07 -9.32 5.56
C LEU A 127 9.09 -8.17 5.56
N ASP A 128 10.37 -8.49 5.38
CA ASP A 128 11.42 -7.48 5.28
C ASP A 128 11.65 -7.08 3.82
N LEU A 129 11.47 -5.79 3.54
CA LEU A 129 11.55 -5.23 2.18
C LEU A 129 12.87 -4.49 1.92
N ARG A 130 13.78 -4.41 2.90
CA ARG A 130 15.01 -3.60 2.79
C ARG A 130 16.05 -4.18 1.83
N ASP A 131 16.19 -5.50 1.81
CA ASP A 131 17.22 -6.22 1.05
C ASP A 131 16.62 -7.26 0.08
N CYS A 132 15.40 -7.01 -0.41
CA CYS A 132 14.75 -7.92 -1.36
C CYS A 132 15.23 -7.69 -2.79
N GLU A 133 15.47 -8.77 -3.53
CA GLU A 133 15.73 -8.69 -4.97
C GLU A 133 14.45 -8.31 -5.70
N VAL A 134 14.50 -7.19 -6.42
CA VAL A 134 13.37 -6.66 -7.18
C VAL A 134 13.58 -6.97 -8.66
N ILE A 135 12.59 -7.64 -9.25
CA ILE A 135 12.54 -8.05 -10.65
C ILE A 135 11.60 -7.08 -11.40
N ARG A 136 12.07 -6.56 -12.53
CA ARG A 136 11.31 -5.68 -13.44
C ARG A 136 10.92 -6.42 -14.71
#